data_AF-A0A953JJV3-F1
#
_entry.id   AF-A0A953JJV3-F1
#
_cell.length_a   1.000
_cell.length_b   1.000
_cell.length_c   1.000
_cell.angle_alpha   90.00
_cell.angle_beta   90.00
_cell.angle_gamma   90.00
#
_symmetry.space_group_name_H-M   'P 1'
#
loop_
_entity.id
_entity.type
_entity.pdbx_description
1 polymer ?
#
loop_
_entity_poly.entity_id
_entity_poly.type
_entity_poly.pdbx_seq_one_letter_code
_entity_poly.pdbx_strand_id
1 'polypeptide(L)'
;MESGSLDSPTRIRRIRCAILVGRASDCAGTASNPRNDSASSISYQFASFSLDIERGTLAAPEGRIIPLRPKSAELLCHLAEHAGRVVSRDALMAAIWPNVFVTDDNITQCVTEIRRALGVTGAQLLRTLPKRGYVLDAEVTRRNSPAKPPSTSSELAQLTVNVIQPGIISHRGRFTKTAHGSFVACFDSCTDALQCSMRLQQNVASAEVGSIPERRIRLQLGLHFGEVSLADDDAFGQVVEVAVRLCERAEPGTILLADAVQAEIGSRFEFKANDLGELRLPDIDHPLRTFQLRLPADTHAAHGALPSGQPRRAEVPAVAVLPFRDLEMPAGQSHMGDGVLEEIALRLATLREVTVISPTSTLRYRDAVPDISRVAQDFGARYVISGSIQRSGSRLRIRVLLSDAETAGIVWSNIYEGDLERIFDLQDQITFDILATVAPQIREAELRRARSKPPENLGTYDYFLRGVELLRGKDIEEFNRAHSMFKKAMQADEYYAPT
;
A
#
# COMPACT_ATOMS: atom_id res chain seq x y z
N MET A 1 36.18 34.89 10.59
CA MET A 1 35.56 33.56 10.39
C MET A 1 34.08 33.74 10.62
N GLU A 2 33.38 34.10 9.53
CA GLU A 2 31.92 34.19 9.51
C GLU A 2 31.34 32.77 9.55
N SER A 3 30.50 32.50 10.55
CA SER A 3 29.68 31.29 10.63
C SER A 3 28.36 31.55 9.91
N GLY A 4 28.21 30.98 8.72
CA GLY A 4 26.96 30.98 7.96
C GLY A 4 25.93 30.07 8.61
N SER A 5 24.86 30.66 9.14
CA SER A 5 23.62 29.98 9.50
C SER A 5 22.76 29.86 8.25
N LEU A 6 22.64 28.67 7.66
CA LEU A 6 21.62 28.37 6.66
C LEU A 6 20.29 28.10 7.40
N ASP A 7 19.49 29.15 7.58
CA ASP A 7 18.06 29.01 7.88
C ASP A 7 17.31 29.24 6.57
N SER A 8 16.90 28.15 5.91
CA SER A 8 16.10 28.22 4.69
C SER A 8 14.63 28.43 5.08
N PRO A 9 13.92 29.45 4.59
CA PRO A 9 12.54 29.69 4.99
C PRO A 9 11.61 28.60 4.46
N THR A 10 10.89 27.94 5.37
CA THR A 10 9.80 27.00 5.06
C THR A 10 8.81 27.64 4.08
N ARG A 11 8.71 27.10 2.86
CA ARG A 11 7.79 27.63 1.82
C ARG A 11 6.37 27.16 2.11
N ILE A 12 5.56 28.03 2.73
CA ILE A 12 4.12 27.83 2.88
C ILE A 12 3.45 27.99 1.50
N ARG A 13 2.75 26.95 1.03
CA ARG A 13 2.00 26.98 -0.24
C ARG A 13 0.50 26.92 0.05
N ARG A 14 -0.28 27.87 -0.47
CA ARG A 14 -1.75 27.79 -0.44
C ARG A 14 -2.28 27.05 -1.65
N ILE A 15 -3.11 26.05 -1.43
CA ILE A 15 -3.78 25.27 -2.47
C ILE A 15 -5.26 25.06 -2.12
N ARG A 16 -6.11 24.82 -3.13
CA ARG A 16 -7.45 24.28 -2.88
C ARG A 16 -7.38 22.76 -2.94
N CYS A 17 -7.77 22.09 -1.87
CA CYS A 17 -7.78 20.64 -1.80
C CYS A 17 -8.89 20.14 -0.87
N ALA A 18 -9.25 18.88 -1.03
CA ALA A 18 -10.20 18.19 -0.16
C ALA A 18 -9.43 17.60 1.03
N ILE A 19 -9.96 17.82 2.23
CA ILE A 19 -9.40 17.33 3.48
C ILE A 19 -10.32 16.24 4.03
N LEU A 20 -9.81 15.03 4.06
CA LEU A 20 -10.43 13.89 4.74
C LEU A 20 -9.79 13.72 6.11
N VAL A 21 -10.62 13.79 7.14
CA VAL A 21 -10.23 13.42 8.49
C VAL A 21 -10.99 12.16 8.86
N GLY A 22 -10.29 11.19 9.41
CA GLY A 22 -10.92 9.99 9.92
C GLY A 22 -10.46 9.65 11.32
N ARG A 23 -11.37 9.10 12.12
CA ARG A 23 -11.06 8.54 13.43
C ARG A 23 -11.60 7.12 13.49
N ALA A 24 -10.74 6.19 13.87
CA ALA A 24 -11.13 4.81 14.10
C ALA A 24 -11.42 4.61 15.59
N SER A 25 -12.61 4.11 15.91
CA SER A 25 -13.03 3.82 17.28
C SER A 25 -13.79 2.49 17.34
N ASP A 26 -13.77 1.86 18.51
CA ASP A 26 -14.65 0.73 18.80
C ASP A 26 -16.11 1.18 18.90
N CYS A 27 -17.04 0.23 18.79
CA CYS A 27 -18.48 0.50 18.93
C CYS A 27 -18.88 0.95 20.35
N ALA A 28 -18.01 0.80 21.35
CA ALA A 28 -18.23 1.22 22.74
C ALA A 28 -17.98 2.72 22.98
N GLY A 29 -17.38 3.44 22.02
CA GLY A 29 -17.25 4.90 22.05
C GLY A 29 -16.27 5.44 23.10
N THR A 30 -15.39 4.61 23.67
CA THR A 30 -14.44 5.04 24.69
C THR A 30 -13.24 5.75 24.08
N ALA A 31 -13.29 7.09 24.06
CA ALA A 31 -12.10 7.93 23.87
C ALA A 31 -11.21 7.81 25.12
N SER A 32 -10.16 7.00 25.08
CA SER A 32 -9.24 6.86 26.22
C SER A 32 -8.18 7.96 26.24
N ASN A 33 -8.29 8.84 27.25
CA ASN A 33 -7.36 9.92 27.65
C ASN A 33 -5.90 9.44 27.80
N PRO A 34 -4.87 10.29 27.56
CA PRO A 34 -3.48 9.89 27.38
C PRO A 34 -2.78 9.80 28.73
N ARG A 35 -2.43 8.59 29.16
CA ARG A 35 -1.40 8.40 30.20
C ARG A 35 -0.57 7.17 29.89
N ASN A 36 0.67 7.47 29.50
CA ASN A 36 1.85 6.62 29.47
C ASN A 36 1.79 5.40 28.54
N ASP A 37 2.43 5.58 27.39
CA ASP A 37 2.76 4.52 26.43
C ASP A 37 3.61 3.43 27.07
N SER A 38 3.07 2.23 27.12
CA SER A 38 3.88 1.01 27.17
C SER A 38 3.03 -0.16 26.67
N ALA A 39 3.34 -0.60 25.45
CA ALA A 39 2.93 -1.91 24.98
C ALA A 39 3.52 -2.98 25.91
N SER A 40 2.80 -4.07 26.14
CA SER A 40 3.37 -5.28 26.75
C SER A 40 4.30 -5.95 25.74
N SER A 41 5.44 -5.32 25.49
CA SER A 41 6.52 -5.92 24.73
C SER A 41 7.18 -6.97 25.62
N ILE A 42 7.06 -8.22 25.21
CA ILE A 42 8.00 -9.22 25.67
C ILE A 42 9.30 -8.87 24.97
N SER A 43 10.28 -8.39 25.74
CA SER A 43 11.59 -8.03 25.21
C SER A 43 12.68 -8.85 25.86
N TYR A 44 13.67 -9.19 25.05
CA TYR A 44 14.93 -9.77 25.52
C TYR A 44 15.92 -8.65 25.77
N GLN A 45 16.45 -8.56 26.99
CA GLN A 45 17.56 -7.68 27.32
C GLN A 45 18.85 -8.48 27.43
N PHE A 46 19.88 -8.04 26.70
CA PHE A 46 21.21 -8.67 26.72
C PHE A 46 22.29 -7.68 26.31
N ALA A 47 23.44 -7.69 26.98
CA ALA A 47 24.59 -6.83 26.66
C ALA A 47 24.22 -5.34 26.38
N SER A 48 23.28 -4.81 27.17
CA SER A 48 22.71 -3.46 27.05
C SER A 48 21.86 -3.19 25.79
N PHE A 49 21.56 -4.20 24.98
CA PHE A 49 20.56 -4.15 23.92
C PHE A 49 19.19 -4.59 24.43
N SER A 50 18.14 -4.09 23.77
CA SER A 50 16.75 -4.52 23.97
C SER A 50 16.17 -4.97 22.64
N LEU A 51 15.73 -6.23 22.57
CA LEU A 51 15.09 -6.81 21.39
C LEU A 51 13.60 -7.00 21.66
N ASP A 52 12.76 -6.32 20.90
CA ASP A 52 11.31 -6.48 20.93
C ASP A 52 10.91 -7.69 20.07
N ILE A 53 10.30 -8.71 20.70
CA ILE A 53 9.96 -9.97 20.02
C ILE A 53 8.84 -9.77 18.99
N GLU A 54 7.88 -8.91 19.27
CA GLU A 54 6.72 -8.71 18.39
C GLU A 54 7.06 -7.80 17.21
N ARG A 55 7.86 -6.76 17.46
CA ARG A 55 8.24 -5.80 16.42
C ARG A 55 9.47 -6.21 15.63
N GLY A 56 10.25 -7.18 16.12
CA GLY A 56 11.52 -7.58 15.51
C GLY A 56 12.56 -6.45 15.50
N THR A 57 12.43 -5.46 16.38
CA THR A 57 13.29 -4.28 16.43
C THR A 57 14.34 -4.41 17.53
N LEU A 58 15.60 -4.17 17.17
CA LEU A 58 16.72 -4.11 18.11
C LEU A 58 16.98 -2.66 18.51
N ALA A 59 17.02 -2.37 19.80
CA ALA A 59 17.40 -1.07 20.34
C ALA A 59 18.78 -1.15 21.01
N ALA A 60 19.64 -0.19 20.69
CA ALA A 60 20.94 0.01 21.33
C ALA A 60 20.81 0.65 22.73
N PRO A 61 21.87 0.62 23.55
CA PRO A 61 21.86 1.18 24.91
C PRO A 61 21.47 2.66 24.99
N GLU A 62 21.71 3.40 23.91
CA GLU A 62 21.38 4.82 23.72
C GLU A 62 19.93 5.08 23.27
N GLY A 63 19.09 4.04 23.17
CA GLY A 63 17.69 4.14 22.72
C GLY A 63 17.54 4.22 21.19
N ARG A 64 18.64 4.17 20.44
CA ARG A 64 18.63 4.14 18.97
C ARG A 64 18.08 2.82 18.45
N ILE A 65 17.09 2.87 17.57
CA ILE A 65 16.56 1.71 16.87
C ILE A 65 17.53 1.33 15.74
N ILE A 66 17.95 0.07 15.74
CA ILE A 66 18.79 -0.53 14.70
C ILE A 66 17.88 -1.41 13.83
N PRO A 67 17.63 -1.04 12.56
CA PRO A 67 16.77 -1.82 11.70
C PRO A 67 17.44 -3.14 11.33
N LEU A 68 16.71 -4.23 11.53
CA LEU A 68 17.06 -5.57 11.06
C LEU A 68 16.04 -6.02 10.01
N ARG A 69 16.47 -6.81 9.03
CA ARG A 69 15.54 -7.48 8.12
C ARG A 69 14.68 -8.48 8.92
N PRO A 70 13.43 -8.73 8.52
CA PRO A 70 12.49 -9.57 9.28
C PRO A 70 13.09 -10.93 9.69
N LYS A 71 13.72 -11.65 8.75
CA LYS A 71 14.35 -12.95 9.02
C LYS A 71 15.59 -12.89 9.92
N SER A 72 16.36 -11.81 9.84
CA SER A 72 17.50 -11.58 10.74
C SER A 72 17.02 -11.25 12.17
N ALA A 73 15.89 -10.56 12.30
CA ALA A 73 15.25 -10.32 13.59
C ALA A 73 14.66 -11.59 14.20
N GLU A 74 13.92 -12.39 13.42
CA GLU A 74 13.40 -13.70 13.85
C GLU A 74 14.53 -14.64 14.31
N LEU A 75 15.65 -14.67 13.57
CA LEU A 75 16.82 -15.46 13.92
C LEU A 75 17.42 -15.02 15.26
N LEU A 76 17.54 -13.71 15.48
CA LEU A 76 18.06 -13.16 16.73
C LEU A 76 17.11 -13.43 17.91
N CYS A 77 15.79 -13.34 17.71
CA CYS A 77 14.79 -13.69 18.72
C CYS A 77 14.92 -15.17 19.13
N HIS A 78 15.03 -16.07 18.16
CA HIS A 78 15.16 -17.50 18.43
C HIS A 78 16.48 -17.84 19.17
N LEU A 79 17.58 -17.18 18.80
CA LEU A 79 18.85 -17.33 19.51
C LEU A 79 18.83 -16.72 20.92
N ALA A 80 18.11 -15.62 21.13
CA ALA A 80 17.95 -14.99 22.44
C ALA A 80 17.10 -15.86 23.38
N GLU A 81 16.08 -16.53 22.85
CA GLU A 81 15.30 -17.53 23.60
C GLU A 81 16.16 -18.73 24.04
N HIS A 82 17.14 -19.10 23.23
CA HIS A 82 18.07 -20.21 23.47
C HIS A 82 19.47 -19.73 23.92
N ALA A 83 19.55 -18.56 24.54
CA ALA A 83 20.82 -17.94 24.92
C ALA A 83 21.69 -18.87 25.79
N GLY A 84 23.00 -18.84 25.54
CA GLY A 84 23.97 -19.74 26.17
C GLY A 84 23.92 -21.20 25.68
N ARG A 85 22.96 -21.58 24.81
CA ARG A 85 22.89 -22.92 24.20
C ARG A 85 23.28 -22.87 22.73
N VAL A 86 23.88 -23.96 22.27
CA VAL A 86 24.22 -24.13 20.85
C VAL A 86 22.97 -24.54 20.09
N VAL A 87 22.53 -23.70 19.16
CA VAL A 87 21.43 -24.01 18.23
C VAL A 87 22.04 -24.49 16.91
N SER A 88 21.65 -25.68 16.47
CA SER A 88 22.15 -26.26 15.21
C SER A 88 21.60 -25.51 14.00
N ARG A 89 22.28 -25.65 12.85
CA ARG A 89 21.80 -25.06 11.59
C ARG A 89 20.43 -25.61 11.22
N ASP A 90 20.24 -26.92 11.31
CA ASP A 90 18.96 -27.58 11.02
C ASP A 90 17.83 -27.08 11.92
N ALA A 91 18.12 -26.85 13.21
CA ALA A 91 17.14 -26.29 14.13
C ALA A 91 16.79 -24.84 13.79
N LEU A 92 17.77 -24.01 13.41
CA LEU A 92 17.53 -22.65 12.94
C LEU A 92 16.73 -22.64 11.63
N MET A 93 17.06 -23.53 10.69
CA MET A 93 16.33 -23.68 9.43
C MET A 93 14.86 -24.04 9.68
N ALA A 94 14.62 -25.07 10.49
CA ALA A 94 13.27 -25.51 10.82
C ALA A 94 12.46 -24.46 11.61
N ALA A 95 13.10 -23.70 12.49
CA ALA A 95 12.42 -22.70 13.32
C ALA A 95 12.04 -21.43 12.54
N ILE A 96 12.94 -20.94 11.67
CA ILE A 96 12.79 -19.64 11.01
C ILE A 96 12.16 -19.78 9.62
N TRP A 97 12.34 -20.95 8.99
CA TRP A 97 11.82 -21.28 7.66
C TRP A 97 11.07 -22.62 7.67
N PRO A 98 10.00 -22.77 8.48
CA PRO A 98 9.33 -24.05 8.69
C PRO A 98 8.75 -24.70 7.42
N ASN A 99 8.59 -23.95 6.32
CA ASN A 99 8.01 -24.42 5.07
C ASN A 99 8.75 -23.89 3.82
N VAL A 100 9.99 -23.44 3.96
CA VAL A 100 10.80 -22.89 2.85
C VAL A 100 12.14 -23.62 2.83
N PHE A 101 12.49 -24.21 1.69
CA PHE A 101 13.81 -24.80 1.49
C PHE A 101 14.84 -23.67 1.38
N VAL A 102 15.73 -23.57 2.36
CA VAL A 102 16.80 -22.57 2.45
C VAL A 102 18.15 -23.27 2.59
N THR A 103 19.21 -22.60 2.17
CA THR A 103 20.58 -23.12 2.25
C THR A 103 21.32 -22.51 3.45
N ASP A 104 22.46 -23.11 3.81
CA ASP A 104 23.33 -22.62 4.91
C ASP A 104 23.79 -21.16 4.73
N ASP A 105 23.79 -20.65 3.49
CA ASP A 105 24.12 -19.27 3.17
C ASP A 105 23.09 -18.28 3.74
N ASN A 106 21.80 -18.67 3.83
CA ASN A 106 20.76 -17.83 4.42
C ASN A 106 21.04 -17.54 5.91
N ILE A 107 21.41 -18.57 6.67
CA ILE A 107 21.81 -18.41 8.08
C ILE A 107 23.06 -17.55 8.17
N THR A 108 24.05 -17.80 7.31
CA THR A 108 25.32 -17.07 7.30
C THR A 108 25.11 -15.57 7.04
N GLN A 109 24.20 -15.20 6.13
CA GLN A 109 23.86 -13.82 5.84
C GLN A 109 23.15 -13.14 7.03
N CYS A 110 22.14 -13.79 7.61
CA CYS A 110 21.43 -13.27 8.79
C CYS A 110 22.39 -13.05 9.97
N VAL A 111 23.28 -14.01 10.23
CA VAL A 111 24.30 -13.89 11.30
C VAL A 111 25.27 -12.74 11.04
N THR A 112 25.67 -12.52 9.78
CA THR A 112 26.54 -11.39 9.41
C THR A 112 25.88 -10.05 9.67
N GLU A 113 24.59 -9.92 9.35
CA GLU A 113 23.81 -8.70 9.61
C GLU A 113 23.62 -8.44 11.08
N ILE A 114 23.27 -9.47 11.86
CA ILE A 114 23.12 -9.35 13.32
C ILE A 114 24.45 -8.92 13.94
N ARG A 115 25.57 -9.52 13.53
CA ARG A 115 26.90 -9.10 14.03
C ARG A 115 27.20 -7.64 13.72
N ARG A 116 26.85 -7.19 12.51
CA ARG A 116 27.01 -5.78 12.13
C ARG A 116 26.11 -4.86 12.97
N ALA A 117 24.88 -5.27 13.24
CA ALA A 117 23.92 -4.53 14.06
C ALA A 117 24.35 -4.43 15.53
N LEU A 118 24.94 -5.49 16.07
CA LEU A 118 25.52 -5.50 17.42
C LEU A 118 26.86 -4.75 17.52
N GLY A 119 27.40 -4.26 16.40
CA GLY A 119 28.64 -3.50 16.35
C GLY A 119 29.87 -4.30 16.76
N VAL A 120 30.80 -3.66 17.47
CA VAL A 120 32.12 -4.23 17.81
C VAL A 120 32.03 -5.49 18.66
N THR A 121 30.99 -5.62 19.48
CA THR A 121 30.76 -6.79 20.34
C THR A 121 30.00 -7.91 19.62
N GLY A 122 29.48 -7.68 18.41
CA GLY A 122 28.63 -8.64 17.71
C GLY A 122 29.27 -10.01 17.46
N ALA A 123 30.56 -10.06 17.11
CA ALA A 123 31.27 -11.31 16.92
C ALA A 123 31.56 -12.07 18.24
N GLN A 124 31.62 -11.35 19.36
CA GLN A 124 31.80 -11.92 20.69
C GLN A 124 30.47 -12.44 21.25
N LEU A 125 29.39 -11.68 21.04
CA LEU A 125 28.04 -12.02 21.49
C LEU A 125 27.40 -13.12 20.66
N LEU A 126 27.58 -13.13 19.32
CA LEU A 126 27.04 -14.16 18.44
C LEU A 126 28.16 -15.01 17.85
N ARG A 127 28.47 -16.13 18.50
CA ARG A 127 29.60 -17.01 18.14
C ARG A 127 29.16 -18.14 17.23
N THR A 128 30.03 -18.47 16.28
CA THR A 128 29.89 -19.66 15.44
C THR A 128 30.71 -20.78 16.04
N LEU A 129 30.09 -21.94 16.26
CA LEU A 129 30.77 -23.17 16.66
C LEU A 129 30.85 -24.08 15.42
N PRO A 130 32.06 -24.31 14.87
CA PRO A 130 32.25 -25.11 13.67
C PRO A 130 31.56 -26.47 13.77
N LYS A 131 30.84 -26.85 12.70
CA LYS A 131 30.07 -28.12 12.59
C LYS A 131 28.97 -28.34 13.66
N ARG A 132 28.73 -27.38 14.56
CA ARG A 132 27.73 -27.52 15.63
C ARG A 132 26.60 -26.50 15.52
N GLY A 133 26.89 -25.27 15.13
CA GLY A 133 25.86 -24.22 14.94
C GLY A 133 26.27 -22.87 15.49
N TYR A 134 25.32 -22.16 16.09
CA TYR A 134 25.50 -20.79 16.60
C TYR A 134 25.06 -20.70 18.07
N VAL A 135 25.67 -19.78 18.81
CA VAL A 135 25.30 -19.49 20.20
C VAL A 135 25.31 -17.99 20.41
N LEU A 136 24.25 -17.48 21.04
CA LEU A 136 24.26 -16.15 21.63
C LEU A 136 24.89 -16.26 23.02
N ASP A 137 26.15 -15.84 23.12
CA ASP A 137 27.00 -15.86 24.30
C ASP A 137 26.78 -14.58 25.13
N ALA A 138 25.55 -14.44 25.63
CA ALA A 138 25.10 -13.32 26.44
C ALA A 138 24.08 -13.78 27.48
N GLU A 139 24.08 -13.14 28.64
CA GLU A 139 23.02 -13.31 29.62
C GLU A 139 21.76 -12.59 29.11
N VAL A 140 20.72 -13.35 28.78
CA VAL A 140 19.45 -12.82 28.27
C VAL A 140 18.42 -12.83 29.39
N THR A 141 17.94 -11.65 29.77
CA THR A 141 16.79 -11.52 30.66
C THR A 141 15.53 -11.27 29.84
N ARG A 142 14.55 -12.17 29.94
CA ARG A 142 13.21 -11.92 29.41
C ARG A 142 12.49 -10.95 30.35
N ARG A 143 12.15 -9.74 29.87
CA ARG A 143 11.25 -8.85 30.60
C ARG A 143 9.84 -9.01 30.08
N ASN A 144 8.95 -9.42 30.98
CA ASN A 144 7.52 -9.34 30.77
C ASN A 144 7.00 -8.09 31.50
N SER A 145 6.62 -7.05 30.77
CA SER A 145 5.76 -6.02 31.35
C SER A 145 4.34 -6.61 31.45
N PRO A 146 3.63 -6.51 32.61
CA PRO A 146 2.34 -7.17 32.77
C PRO A 146 1.34 -6.68 31.73
N ALA A 147 0.77 -7.65 31.00
CA ALA A 147 -0.20 -7.43 29.94
C ALA A 147 -1.56 -7.00 30.51
N LYS A 148 -2.01 -5.80 30.15
CA LYS A 148 -3.44 -5.49 30.06
C LYS A 148 -3.96 -6.04 28.71
N PRO A 149 -5.27 -6.35 28.57
CA PRO A 149 -5.82 -6.93 27.33
C PRO A 149 -5.56 -6.02 26.13
N PRO A 150 -5.57 -6.57 24.88
CA PRO A 150 -5.14 -5.85 23.68
C PRO A 150 -5.80 -4.49 23.64
N SER A 151 -4.99 -3.44 23.67
CA SER A 151 -5.49 -2.09 23.58
C SER A 151 -5.87 -1.83 22.13
N THR A 152 -7.05 -1.25 21.96
CA THR A 152 -7.59 -0.74 20.69
C THR A 152 -6.51 -0.04 19.85
N SER A 153 -5.55 0.65 20.48
CA SER A 153 -4.41 1.32 19.83
C SER A 153 -3.53 0.45 18.92
N SER A 154 -3.31 -0.85 19.20
CA SER A 154 -2.48 -1.72 18.35
C SER A 154 -3.23 -2.18 17.11
N GLU A 155 -4.50 -2.57 17.27
CA GLU A 155 -5.39 -2.91 16.15
C GLU A 155 -5.60 -1.69 15.24
N LEU A 156 -5.75 -0.50 15.84
CA LEU A 156 -5.83 0.77 15.10
C LEU A 156 -4.56 1.11 14.33
N ALA A 157 -3.37 0.81 14.88
CA ALA A 157 -2.10 1.01 14.17
C ALA A 157 -1.98 0.06 12.97
N GLN A 158 -2.34 -1.21 13.14
CA GLN A 158 -2.32 -2.20 12.06
C GLN A 158 -3.36 -1.88 10.97
N LEU A 159 -4.56 -1.46 11.37
CA LEU A 159 -5.60 -0.99 10.44
C LEU A 159 -5.14 0.25 9.66
N THR A 160 -4.41 1.15 10.32
CA THR A 160 -3.87 2.34 9.68
C THR A 160 -2.89 1.98 8.57
N VAL A 161 -1.94 1.09 8.85
CA VAL A 161 -0.90 0.67 7.89
C VAL A 161 -1.45 -0.22 6.78
N ASN A 162 -2.36 -1.15 7.10
CA ASN A 162 -2.79 -2.17 6.15
C ASN A 162 -4.00 -1.76 5.30
N VAL A 163 -4.84 -0.85 5.79
CA VAL A 163 -6.12 -0.51 5.14
C VAL A 163 -6.24 0.98 4.85
N ILE A 164 -5.98 1.83 5.85
CA ILE A 164 -6.24 3.28 5.74
C ILE A 164 -5.23 3.95 4.80
N GLN A 165 -3.93 3.81 5.08
CA GLN A 165 -2.88 4.43 4.27
C GLN A 165 -2.86 3.93 2.81
N PRO A 166 -2.96 2.61 2.53
CA PRO A 166 -3.06 2.12 1.15
C PRO A 166 -4.35 2.59 0.45
N GLY A 167 -5.47 2.68 1.18
CA GLY A 167 -6.73 3.20 0.65
C GLY A 167 -6.62 4.67 0.24
N ILE A 168 -5.94 5.49 1.03
CA ILE A 168 -5.69 6.91 0.75
C ILE A 168 -4.77 7.06 -0.46
N ILE A 169 -3.65 6.33 -0.48
CA ILE A 169 -2.67 6.39 -1.58
C ILE A 169 -3.29 5.92 -2.91
N SER A 170 -4.07 4.82 -2.90
CA SER A 170 -4.73 4.30 -4.11
C SER A 170 -5.75 5.26 -4.72
N HIS A 171 -6.26 6.21 -3.95
CA HIS A 171 -7.13 7.28 -4.42
C HIS A 171 -6.40 8.62 -4.54
N ARG A 172 -5.07 8.59 -4.75
CA ARG A 172 -4.23 9.79 -4.98
C ARG A 172 -4.25 10.79 -3.82
N GLY A 173 -4.58 10.33 -2.62
CA GLY A 173 -4.49 11.12 -1.40
C GLY A 173 -3.08 11.13 -0.83
N ARG A 174 -2.69 12.26 -0.26
CA ARG A 174 -1.47 12.42 0.53
C ARG A 174 -1.81 12.31 2.01
N PHE A 175 -1.20 11.35 2.69
CA PHE A 175 -1.32 11.15 4.12
C PHE A 175 -0.33 12.06 4.83
N THR A 176 -0.80 12.93 5.73
CA THR A 176 0.06 13.92 6.39
C THR A 176 0.51 13.45 7.76
N LYS A 177 -0.42 13.07 8.68
CA LYS A 177 -0.04 12.56 10.01
C LYS A 177 -1.15 11.76 10.71
N THR A 178 -0.76 10.88 11.63
CA THR A 178 -1.64 10.15 12.55
C THR A 178 -1.41 10.61 13.99
N ALA A 179 -2.48 10.85 14.73
CA ALA A 179 -2.44 10.97 16.18
C ALA A 179 -3.62 10.21 16.79
N HIS A 180 -3.37 9.31 17.73
CA HIS A 180 -4.41 8.65 18.53
C HIS A 180 -5.55 7.98 17.72
N GLY A 181 -5.22 7.27 16.63
CA GLY A 181 -6.22 6.60 15.78
C GLY A 181 -7.02 7.56 14.88
N SER A 182 -6.65 8.83 14.84
CA SER A 182 -7.11 9.80 13.85
C SER A 182 -6.06 10.02 12.77
N PHE A 183 -6.52 10.27 11.55
CA PHE A 183 -5.68 10.59 10.41
C PHE A 183 -6.22 11.80 9.66
N VAL A 184 -5.30 12.51 9.00
CA VAL A 184 -5.61 13.58 8.05
C VAL A 184 -5.02 13.21 6.70
N ALA A 185 -5.82 13.38 5.65
CA ALA A 185 -5.40 13.16 4.28
C ALA A 185 -5.88 14.29 3.37
N CYS A 186 -5.00 14.70 2.45
CA CYS A 186 -5.25 15.75 1.47
C CYS A 186 -5.44 15.13 0.09
N PHE A 187 -6.43 15.57 -0.65
CA PHE A 187 -6.71 15.12 -2.01
C PHE A 187 -6.84 16.34 -2.92
N ASP A 188 -6.24 16.26 -4.09
CA ASP A 188 -6.38 17.34 -5.08
C ASP A 188 -7.80 17.34 -5.73
N SER A 189 -8.62 16.29 -5.48
CA SER A 189 -9.99 16.12 -6.01
C SER A 189 -11.00 15.72 -4.92
N CYS A 190 -12.14 16.41 -4.85
CA CYS A 190 -13.26 16.05 -3.98
C CYS A 190 -13.86 14.68 -4.31
N THR A 191 -13.90 14.32 -5.59
CA THR A 191 -14.42 13.02 -6.04
C THR A 191 -13.53 11.88 -5.54
N ASP A 192 -12.22 12.04 -5.64
CA ASP A 192 -11.27 11.03 -5.16
C ASP A 192 -11.31 10.91 -3.63
N ALA A 193 -11.41 12.04 -2.92
CA ALA A 193 -11.57 12.07 -1.46
C ALA A 193 -12.86 11.35 -1.00
N LEU A 194 -13.99 11.64 -1.65
CA LEU A 194 -15.28 11.01 -1.32
C LEU A 194 -15.25 9.51 -1.58
N GLN A 195 -14.72 9.08 -2.72
CA GLN A 195 -14.64 7.66 -3.03
C GLN A 195 -13.66 6.91 -2.13
N CYS A 196 -12.53 7.53 -1.80
CA CYS A 196 -11.62 7.01 -0.79
C CYS A 196 -12.37 6.78 0.53
N SER A 197 -13.16 7.76 0.97
CA SER A 197 -13.92 7.69 2.21
C SER A 197 -14.94 6.54 2.19
N MET A 198 -15.66 6.37 1.07
CA MET A 198 -16.61 5.28 0.90
C MET A 198 -15.91 3.92 0.91
N ARG A 199 -14.77 3.80 0.22
CA ARG A 199 -14.02 2.56 0.11
C ARG A 199 -13.36 2.17 1.44
N LEU A 200 -12.84 3.15 2.18
CA LEU A 200 -12.30 2.94 3.53
C LEU A 200 -13.38 2.41 4.47
N GLN A 201 -14.58 2.98 4.45
CA GLN A 201 -15.69 2.48 5.27
C GLN A 201 -16.03 1.01 4.96
N GLN A 202 -16.08 0.64 3.67
CA GLN A 202 -16.34 -0.75 3.25
C GLN A 202 -15.21 -1.70 3.66
N ASN A 203 -13.96 -1.30 3.44
CA ASN A 203 -12.81 -2.15 3.71
C ASN A 203 -12.63 -2.41 5.22
N VAL A 204 -12.82 -1.38 6.05
CA VAL A 204 -12.78 -1.55 7.52
C VAL A 204 -13.95 -2.42 7.99
N ALA A 205 -15.16 -2.19 7.47
CA ALA A 205 -16.30 -3.06 7.78
C ALA A 205 -16.06 -4.53 7.38
N SER A 206 -15.38 -4.76 6.26
CA SER A 206 -15.04 -6.10 5.76
C SER A 206 -13.94 -6.78 6.56
N ALA A 207 -12.95 -6.02 7.05
CA ALA A 207 -11.87 -6.53 7.89
C ALA A 207 -12.36 -7.02 9.27
N GLU A 208 -13.51 -6.52 9.72
CA GLU A 208 -14.14 -6.86 11.00
C GLU A 208 -15.18 -8.00 10.91
N VAL A 209 -15.29 -8.66 9.75
CA VAL A 209 -16.17 -9.82 9.53
C VAL A 209 -15.61 -11.03 10.30
N GLY A 210 -16.00 -11.13 11.57
CA GLY A 210 -15.51 -12.15 12.51
C GLY A 210 -15.31 -11.63 13.93
N SER A 211 -15.22 -10.30 14.10
CA SER A 211 -15.08 -9.63 15.39
C SER A 211 -16.41 -9.57 16.16
N ILE A 212 -16.33 -9.67 17.50
CA ILE A 212 -17.48 -9.47 18.38
C ILE A 212 -18.06 -8.06 18.20
N PRO A 213 -19.39 -7.89 18.12
CA PRO A 213 -20.02 -6.61 17.75
C PRO A 213 -19.57 -5.39 18.57
N GLU A 214 -19.29 -5.59 19.86
CA GLU A 214 -18.85 -4.54 20.79
C GLU A 214 -17.41 -4.07 20.56
N ARG A 215 -16.57 -4.88 19.91
CA ARG A 215 -15.17 -4.53 19.58
C ARG A 215 -14.94 -4.18 18.12
N ARG A 216 -15.98 -4.23 17.27
CA ARG A 216 -15.82 -3.88 15.85
C ARG A 216 -15.33 -2.46 15.72
N ILE A 217 -14.21 -2.29 15.02
CA ILE A 217 -13.68 -0.98 14.70
C ILE A 217 -14.53 -0.37 13.58
N ARG A 218 -14.94 0.88 13.77
CA ARG A 218 -15.64 1.66 12.75
C ARG A 218 -14.94 2.99 12.55
N LEU A 219 -14.96 3.47 11.31
CA LEU A 219 -14.44 4.80 11.00
C LEU A 219 -15.54 5.84 11.16
N GLN A 220 -15.20 6.95 11.80
CA GLN A 220 -15.92 8.21 11.72
C GLN A 220 -15.15 9.06 10.72
N LEU A 221 -15.78 9.53 9.66
CA LEU A 221 -15.10 10.31 8.62
C LEU A 221 -15.75 11.69 8.49
N GLY A 222 -14.92 12.73 8.42
CA GLY A 222 -15.30 14.10 8.10
C GLY A 222 -14.58 14.55 6.84
N LEU A 223 -15.32 15.08 5.86
CA LEU A 223 -14.76 15.52 4.59
C LEU A 223 -15.19 16.97 4.30
N HIS A 224 -14.20 17.81 4.01
CA HIS A 224 -14.40 19.20 3.62
C HIS A 224 -13.48 19.58 2.44
N PHE A 225 -13.75 20.73 1.82
CA PHE A 225 -13.03 21.24 0.67
C PHE A 225 -12.91 22.76 0.74
N GLY A 226 -11.71 23.27 0.46
CA GLY A 226 -11.46 24.71 0.43
C GLY A 226 -9.98 25.03 0.33
N GLU A 227 -9.62 26.27 0.68
CA GLU A 227 -8.24 26.75 0.69
C GLU A 227 -7.48 26.25 1.94
N VAL A 228 -6.32 25.63 1.71
CA VAL A 228 -5.46 25.02 2.72
C VAL A 228 -4.04 25.54 2.54
N SER A 229 -3.38 25.82 3.66
CA SER A 229 -1.95 26.15 3.69
C SER A 229 -1.15 24.90 4.00
N LEU A 230 -0.25 24.51 3.10
CA LEU A 230 0.67 23.39 3.27
C LEU A 230 2.04 23.89 3.70
N ALA A 231 2.60 23.29 4.75
CA ALA A 231 3.96 23.51 5.21
C ALA A 231 4.56 22.17 5.70
N ASP A 232 5.74 21.79 5.18
CA ASP A 232 6.48 20.58 5.59
C ASP A 232 5.62 19.30 5.71
N ASP A 233 4.81 19.03 4.68
CA ASP A 233 3.85 17.91 4.61
C ASP A 233 2.71 17.92 5.64
N ASP A 234 2.53 19.02 6.38
CA ASP A 234 1.35 19.25 7.22
C ASP A 234 0.36 20.21 6.54
N ALA A 235 -0.93 19.99 6.81
CA ALA A 235 -2.04 20.80 6.30
C ALA A 235 -2.64 21.64 7.42
N PHE A 236 -2.74 22.95 7.19
CA PHE A 236 -3.27 23.91 8.15
C PHE A 236 -4.33 24.80 7.50
N GLY A 237 -5.28 25.24 8.32
CA GLY A 237 -6.31 26.20 7.93
C GLY A 237 -7.70 25.84 8.44
N GLN A 238 -8.63 26.76 8.27
CA GLN A 238 -10.01 26.60 8.71
C GLN A 238 -10.68 25.36 8.10
N VAL A 239 -10.29 24.98 6.87
CA VAL A 239 -10.81 23.78 6.20
C VAL A 239 -10.45 22.49 6.96
N VAL A 240 -9.25 22.43 7.53
CA VAL A 240 -8.78 21.27 8.31
C VAL A 240 -9.55 21.21 9.63
N GLU A 241 -9.70 22.34 10.32
CA GLU A 241 -10.45 22.41 11.59
C GLU A 241 -11.91 21.99 11.40
N VAL A 242 -12.57 22.50 10.35
CA VAL A 242 -13.94 22.08 9.99
C VAL A 242 -14.00 20.58 9.75
N ALA A 243 -13.08 20.00 8.98
CA ALA A 243 -13.06 18.56 8.70
C ALA A 243 -12.85 17.72 9.97
N VAL A 244 -12.01 18.17 10.90
CA VAL A 244 -11.85 17.56 12.23
C VAL A 244 -13.17 17.60 13.01
N ARG A 245 -13.85 18.76 13.05
CA ARG A 245 -15.13 18.89 13.77
C ARG A 245 -16.27 18.08 13.15
N LEU A 246 -16.26 17.90 11.83
CA LEU A 246 -17.16 16.98 11.14
C LEU A 246 -16.87 15.53 11.54
N CYS A 247 -15.59 15.13 11.58
CA CYS A 247 -15.20 13.80 12.03
C CYS A 247 -15.62 13.52 13.48
N GLU A 248 -15.47 14.49 14.38
CA GLU A 248 -15.86 14.36 15.80
C GLU A 248 -17.37 14.17 16.00
N ARG A 249 -18.19 14.72 15.10
CA ARG A 249 -19.65 14.59 15.11
C ARG A 249 -20.19 13.43 14.30
N ALA A 250 -19.38 12.84 13.43
CA ALA A 250 -19.82 11.71 12.61
C ALA A 250 -20.13 10.51 13.50
N GLU A 251 -21.23 9.80 13.23
CA GLU A 251 -21.50 8.53 13.90
C GLU A 251 -20.53 7.45 13.40
N PRO A 252 -20.14 6.46 14.25
CA PRO A 252 -19.27 5.36 13.83
C PRO A 252 -19.85 4.59 12.62
N GLY A 253 -19.09 4.56 11.52
CA GLY A 253 -19.47 3.95 10.25
C GLY A 253 -20.14 4.92 9.26
N THR A 254 -20.16 6.22 9.56
CA THR A 254 -20.73 7.25 8.68
C THR A 254 -19.67 8.26 8.20
N ILE A 255 -20.04 9.00 7.16
CA ILE A 255 -19.22 10.07 6.59
C ILE A 255 -20.04 11.36 6.68
N LEU A 256 -19.50 12.40 7.32
CA LEU A 256 -20.07 13.75 7.30
C LEU A 256 -19.37 14.62 6.26
N LEU A 257 -20.17 15.28 5.43
CA LEU A 257 -19.76 16.12 4.33
C LEU A 257 -20.20 17.55 4.60
N ALA A 258 -19.31 18.51 4.40
CA ALA A 258 -19.71 19.90 4.28
C ALA A 258 -20.41 20.16 2.93
N ASP A 259 -21.30 21.16 2.90
CA ASP A 259 -21.91 21.68 1.67
C ASP A 259 -20.91 22.05 0.57
N ALA A 260 -19.73 22.58 0.91
CA ALA A 260 -18.67 22.89 -0.04
C ALA A 260 -18.24 21.67 -0.87
N VAL A 261 -18.30 20.46 -0.29
CA VAL A 261 -17.96 19.21 -0.99
C VAL A 261 -19.08 18.84 -1.97
N GLN A 262 -20.34 19.00 -1.58
CA GLN A 262 -21.47 18.76 -2.45
C GLN A 262 -21.54 19.77 -3.60
N ALA A 263 -21.24 21.04 -3.31
CA ALA A 263 -21.17 22.11 -4.31
C ALA A 263 -20.08 21.84 -5.36
N GLU A 264 -18.91 21.35 -4.94
CA GLU A 264 -17.79 21.03 -5.84
C GLU A 264 -18.08 19.79 -6.70
N ILE A 265 -18.69 18.74 -6.12
CA ILE A 265 -18.99 17.50 -6.85
C ILE A 265 -20.18 17.66 -7.80
N GLY A 266 -21.11 18.57 -7.49
CA GLY A 266 -22.31 18.83 -8.28
C GLY A 266 -23.24 17.62 -8.41
N SER A 267 -24.12 17.63 -9.42
CA SER A 267 -25.04 16.51 -9.72
C SER A 267 -24.37 15.28 -10.36
N ARG A 268 -23.04 15.29 -10.51
CA ARG A 268 -22.28 14.23 -11.21
C ARG A 268 -22.11 12.95 -10.39
N PHE A 269 -22.43 12.98 -9.10
CA PHE A 269 -22.29 11.83 -8.20
C PHE A 269 -23.62 11.59 -7.48
N GLU A 270 -24.39 10.57 -7.90
CA GLU A 270 -25.63 10.17 -7.25
C GLU A 270 -25.30 9.31 -6.01
N PHE A 271 -25.15 9.95 -4.86
CA PHE A 271 -25.11 9.28 -3.57
C PHE A 271 -26.28 9.77 -2.72
N LYS A 272 -27.02 8.84 -2.11
CA LYS A 272 -28.10 9.17 -1.16
C LYS A 272 -27.48 9.64 0.15
N ALA A 273 -27.13 10.91 0.25
CA ALA A 273 -26.79 11.53 1.52
C ALA A 273 -28.06 12.03 2.22
N ASN A 274 -28.12 11.84 3.53
CA ASN A 274 -29.13 12.45 4.37
C ASN A 274 -28.72 13.90 4.69
N ASP A 275 -29.56 14.86 4.38
CA ASP A 275 -29.31 16.27 4.72
C ASP A 275 -29.57 16.48 6.22
N LEU A 276 -28.54 16.88 6.97
CA LEU A 276 -28.64 17.15 8.39
C LEU A 276 -28.92 18.63 8.69
N GLY A 277 -29.02 19.47 7.66
CA GLY A 277 -29.23 20.90 7.81
C GLY A 277 -28.01 21.64 8.35
N GLU A 278 -28.26 22.81 8.93
CA GLU A 278 -27.23 23.69 9.49
C GLU A 278 -26.71 23.19 10.84
N LEU A 279 -25.43 22.86 10.87
CA LEU A 279 -24.71 22.41 12.05
C LEU A 279 -23.78 23.51 12.56
N ARG A 280 -23.97 23.95 13.80
CA ARG A 280 -23.03 24.85 14.48
C ARG A 280 -21.87 24.03 15.06
N LEU A 281 -20.69 24.25 14.52
CA LEU A 281 -19.45 23.67 15.01
C LEU A 281 -18.79 24.63 16.03
N PRO A 282 -18.12 24.16 17.09
CA PRO A 282 -17.38 25.01 18.01
C PRO A 282 -16.26 25.71 17.25
N ASP A 283 -15.95 26.94 17.63
CA ASP A 283 -14.84 27.73 17.05
C ASP A 283 -14.98 28.03 15.55
N ILE A 284 -16.21 27.92 15.00
CA ILE A 284 -16.55 28.29 13.62
C ILE A 284 -17.71 29.28 13.66
N ASP A 285 -17.46 30.50 13.18
CA ASP A 285 -18.35 31.65 13.35
C ASP A 285 -19.71 31.52 12.63
N HIS A 286 -19.84 30.60 11.68
CA HIS A 286 -21.02 30.47 10.82
C HIS A 286 -21.55 29.03 10.81
N PRO A 287 -22.89 28.84 10.81
CA PRO A 287 -23.47 27.51 10.67
C PRO A 287 -23.06 26.88 9.34
N LEU A 288 -22.64 25.62 9.36
CA LEU A 288 -22.23 24.87 8.19
C LEU A 288 -23.31 23.86 7.84
N ARG A 289 -23.81 23.86 6.60
CA ARG A 289 -24.75 22.82 6.17
C ARG A 289 -24.02 21.51 5.96
N THR A 290 -24.55 20.41 6.48
CA THR A 290 -23.87 19.12 6.49
C THR A 290 -24.73 17.98 5.98
N PHE A 291 -24.09 17.00 5.36
CA PHE A 291 -24.73 15.83 4.78
C PHE A 291 -24.10 14.56 5.33
N GLN A 292 -24.91 13.57 5.68
CA GLN A 292 -24.45 12.28 6.18
C GLN A 292 -24.59 11.20 5.11
N LEU A 293 -23.49 10.50 4.84
CA LEU A 293 -23.50 9.26 4.08
C LEU A 293 -23.41 8.07 5.04
N ARG A 294 -24.35 7.12 4.90
CA ARG A 294 -24.27 5.80 5.54
C ARG A 294 -24.19 4.74 4.45
N LEU A 295 -23.17 3.88 4.51
CA LEU A 295 -23.07 2.72 3.65
C LEU A 295 -23.80 1.55 4.31
N PRO A 296 -24.63 0.78 3.57
CA PRO A 296 -25.31 -0.39 4.13
C PRO A 296 -24.27 -1.42 4.61
N ALA A 297 -24.38 -1.83 5.88
CA ALA A 297 -23.42 -2.67 6.57
C ALA A 297 -23.37 -4.13 6.08
N ASP A 298 -24.38 -4.58 5.33
CA ASP A 298 -24.51 -5.95 4.83
C ASP A 298 -24.81 -5.96 3.33
N THR A 299 -23.79 -5.78 2.50
CA THR A 299 -23.93 -6.09 1.06
C THR A 299 -22.89 -7.11 0.63
N HIS A 300 -22.87 -8.26 1.33
CA HIS A 300 -22.47 -9.51 0.70
C HIS A 300 -23.71 -10.07 -0.02
N ALA A 301 -23.63 -10.20 -1.35
CA ALA A 301 -24.66 -10.70 -2.26
C ALA A 301 -25.84 -9.76 -2.59
N ALA A 302 -25.60 -8.81 -3.49
CA ALA A 302 -26.58 -8.40 -4.51
C ALA A 302 -25.85 -7.78 -5.71
N HIS A 303 -25.60 -8.59 -6.74
CA HIS A 303 -25.43 -8.08 -8.10
C HIS A 303 -26.76 -7.46 -8.53
N GLY A 304 -26.92 -6.17 -8.30
CA GLY A 304 -27.91 -5.33 -8.97
C GLY A 304 -27.15 -4.35 -9.83
N ALA A 305 -27.33 -4.47 -11.15
CA ALA A 305 -26.69 -3.65 -12.16
C ALA A 305 -26.59 -2.18 -11.74
N LEU A 306 -25.35 -1.70 -11.60
CA LEU A 306 -25.09 -0.27 -11.65
C LEU A 306 -25.63 0.22 -13.01
N PRO A 307 -26.36 1.34 -13.06
CA PRO A 307 -26.66 1.97 -14.34
C PRO A 307 -25.34 2.11 -15.09
N SER A 308 -25.32 1.58 -16.30
CA SER A 308 -24.27 1.78 -17.29
C SER A 308 -24.24 3.25 -17.69
N GLY A 309 -23.83 4.12 -16.76
CA GLY A 309 -23.21 5.40 -17.04
C GLY A 309 -21.74 5.14 -17.21
N GLN A 310 -21.23 5.34 -18.42
CA GLN A 310 -19.85 5.04 -18.83
C GLN A 310 -18.84 5.37 -17.71
N PRO A 311 -17.93 4.45 -17.36
CA PRO A 311 -16.81 4.79 -16.50
C PRO A 311 -15.94 5.79 -17.25
N ARG A 312 -16.07 7.09 -16.98
CA ARG A 312 -15.01 8.05 -17.31
C ARG A 312 -14.01 8.06 -16.17
N ARG A 313 -13.11 7.08 -16.23
CA ARG A 313 -11.85 6.91 -15.47
C ARG A 313 -11.01 5.90 -16.26
N ALA A 314 -9.69 6.00 -16.44
CA ALA A 314 -8.66 6.96 -16.07
C ALA A 314 -7.60 6.87 -17.19
N GLU A 315 -6.87 7.94 -17.48
CA GLU A 315 -6.05 8.01 -18.71
C GLU A 315 -4.74 7.22 -18.65
N VAL A 316 -4.49 6.42 -17.63
CA VAL A 316 -3.30 5.55 -17.53
C VAL A 316 -3.78 4.10 -17.45
N PRO A 317 -3.22 3.15 -18.23
CA PRO A 317 -3.76 1.79 -18.31
C PRO A 317 -3.69 1.08 -16.96
N ALA A 318 -4.79 0.40 -16.61
CA ALA A 318 -4.84 -0.45 -15.42
C ALA A 318 -4.27 -1.85 -15.71
N VAL A 319 -3.51 -2.40 -14.78
CA VAL A 319 -2.88 -3.72 -14.84
C VAL A 319 -3.36 -4.57 -13.67
N ALA A 320 -3.97 -5.72 -13.95
CA ALA A 320 -4.26 -6.74 -12.96
C ALA A 320 -3.15 -7.79 -12.97
N VAL A 321 -2.63 -8.15 -11.80
CA VAL A 321 -1.74 -9.31 -11.64
C VAL A 321 -2.55 -10.42 -11.00
N LEU A 322 -2.53 -11.61 -11.58
CA LEU A 322 -3.28 -12.77 -11.09
C LEU A 322 -2.39 -13.70 -10.27
N PRO A 323 -2.96 -14.49 -9.35
CA PRO A 323 -2.22 -15.55 -8.66
C PRO A 323 -1.57 -16.49 -9.68
N PHE A 324 -0.28 -16.78 -9.49
CA PHE A 324 0.44 -17.68 -10.38
C PHE A 324 0.01 -19.12 -10.12
N ARG A 325 -0.36 -19.82 -11.19
CA ARG A 325 -0.84 -21.20 -11.07
C ARG A 325 0.32 -22.15 -10.91
N ASP A 326 0.35 -22.86 -9.80
CA ASP A 326 1.26 -23.98 -9.59
C ASP A 326 0.70 -25.21 -10.28
N LEU A 327 1.48 -25.80 -11.20
CA LEU A 327 1.02 -26.91 -12.02
C LEU A 327 1.16 -28.26 -11.32
N GLU A 328 1.93 -28.32 -10.24
CA GLU A 328 2.16 -29.54 -9.46
C GLU A 328 1.30 -29.59 -8.18
N MET A 329 0.74 -28.46 -7.76
CA MET A 329 -0.10 -28.37 -6.56
C MET A 329 -1.59 -28.24 -6.91
N PRO A 330 -2.48 -28.82 -6.07
CA PRO A 330 -3.91 -28.55 -6.18
C PRO A 330 -4.24 -27.05 -6.03
N ALA A 331 -5.30 -26.63 -6.71
CA ALA A 331 -5.88 -25.30 -6.57
C ALA A 331 -6.12 -24.96 -5.07
N GLY A 332 -5.84 -23.72 -4.68
CA GLY A 332 -6.01 -23.24 -3.31
C GLY A 332 -4.79 -23.38 -2.41
N GLN A 333 -3.80 -24.21 -2.76
CA GLN A 333 -2.71 -24.60 -1.85
C GLN A 333 -1.33 -24.03 -2.22
N SER A 334 -1.18 -23.36 -3.36
CA SER A 334 0.10 -22.76 -3.74
C SER A 334 0.28 -21.37 -3.14
N HIS A 335 1.06 -21.32 -2.07
CA HIS A 335 1.48 -20.08 -1.40
C HIS A 335 2.58 -19.35 -2.22
N MET A 336 3.33 -20.08 -3.04
CA MET A 336 4.37 -19.50 -3.90
C MET A 336 3.75 -18.67 -5.03
N GLY A 337 2.61 -19.12 -5.57
CA GLY A 337 1.87 -18.38 -6.58
C GLY A 337 1.35 -17.02 -6.09
N ASP A 338 0.93 -16.94 -4.82
CA ASP A 338 0.53 -15.69 -4.17
C ASP A 338 1.72 -14.78 -3.90
N GLY A 339 2.85 -15.35 -3.45
CA GLY A 339 4.07 -14.57 -3.21
C GLY A 339 4.59 -13.89 -4.47
N VAL A 340 4.61 -14.60 -5.60
CA VAL A 340 5.00 -14.03 -6.91
C VAL A 340 4.01 -12.94 -7.35
N LEU A 341 2.71 -13.14 -7.11
CA LEU A 341 1.69 -12.11 -7.36
C LEU A 341 1.97 -10.83 -6.55
N GLU A 342 2.11 -10.95 -5.23
CA GLU A 342 2.30 -9.80 -4.34
C GLU A 342 3.56 -9.02 -4.69
N GLU A 343 4.65 -9.72 -4.97
CA GLU A 343 5.93 -9.12 -5.35
C GLU A 343 5.81 -8.35 -6.67
N ILE A 344 5.31 -8.98 -7.73
CA ILE A 344 5.15 -8.34 -9.05
C ILE A 344 4.25 -7.12 -8.94
N ALA A 345 3.11 -7.23 -8.27
CA ALA A 345 2.16 -6.15 -8.15
C ALA A 345 2.70 -4.97 -7.34
N LEU A 346 3.40 -5.23 -6.23
CA LEU A 346 4.03 -4.18 -5.44
C LEU A 346 5.10 -3.43 -6.25
N ARG A 347 5.86 -4.13 -7.09
CA ARG A 347 6.88 -3.52 -7.95
C ARG A 347 6.26 -2.69 -9.05
N LEU A 348 5.26 -3.22 -9.74
CA LEU A 348 4.53 -2.45 -10.76
C LEU A 348 3.83 -1.23 -10.16
N ALA A 349 3.39 -1.28 -8.90
CA ALA A 349 2.78 -0.15 -8.22
C ALA A 349 3.76 1.01 -7.97
N THR A 350 5.07 0.76 -8.07
CA THR A 350 6.08 1.84 -8.04
C THR A 350 6.17 2.60 -9.36
N LEU A 351 5.63 2.05 -10.46
CA LEU A 351 5.62 2.67 -11.78
C LEU A 351 4.45 3.64 -11.90
N ARG A 352 4.72 4.83 -12.41
CA ARG A 352 3.71 5.89 -12.59
C ARG A 352 2.90 5.76 -13.88
N GLU A 353 3.35 4.90 -14.78
CA GLU A 353 2.79 4.72 -16.12
C GLU A 353 1.69 3.67 -16.19
N VAL A 354 1.39 3.00 -15.08
CA VAL A 354 0.33 2.01 -14.96
C VAL A 354 -0.39 2.17 -13.64
N THR A 355 -1.69 1.88 -13.62
CA THR A 355 -2.43 1.72 -12.35
C THR A 355 -2.48 0.24 -12.01
N VAL A 356 -2.01 -0.18 -10.83
CA VAL A 356 -2.06 -1.60 -10.44
C VAL A 356 -3.33 -1.90 -9.66
N ILE A 357 -4.07 -2.93 -10.09
CA ILE A 357 -5.19 -3.47 -9.34
C ILE A 357 -4.67 -4.16 -8.08
N SER A 358 -5.29 -3.87 -6.93
CA SER A 358 -4.92 -4.46 -5.64
C SER A 358 -4.79 -5.99 -5.73
N PRO A 359 -3.65 -6.57 -5.31
CA PRO A 359 -3.42 -8.03 -5.34
C PRO A 359 -4.50 -8.82 -4.60
N THR A 360 -4.96 -8.30 -3.47
CA THR A 360 -6.02 -8.92 -2.67
C THR A 360 -7.33 -9.05 -3.46
N SER A 361 -7.59 -8.14 -4.40
CA SER A 361 -8.81 -8.18 -5.23
C SER A 361 -8.78 -9.29 -6.27
N THR A 362 -7.57 -9.65 -6.76
CA THR A 362 -7.37 -10.66 -7.81
C THR A 362 -7.20 -12.07 -7.25
N LEU A 363 -7.03 -12.24 -5.92
CA LEU A 363 -6.95 -13.55 -5.26
C LEU A 363 -8.13 -14.49 -5.58
N ARG A 364 -9.31 -13.95 -5.93
CA ARG A 364 -10.46 -14.75 -6.36
C ARG A 364 -10.20 -15.62 -7.62
N TYR A 365 -9.16 -15.29 -8.39
CA TYR A 365 -8.77 -16.00 -9.61
C TYR A 365 -7.76 -17.12 -9.35
N ARG A 366 -7.43 -17.43 -8.09
CA ARG A 366 -6.46 -18.46 -7.68
C ARG A 366 -6.73 -19.84 -8.30
N ASP A 367 -8.00 -20.22 -8.35
CA ASP A 367 -8.42 -21.59 -8.67
C ASP A 367 -9.06 -21.72 -10.05
N ALA A 368 -9.11 -20.62 -10.81
CA ALA A 368 -9.70 -20.56 -12.13
C ALA A 368 -8.61 -20.50 -13.21
N VAL A 369 -8.83 -21.16 -14.34
CA VAL A 369 -8.11 -20.79 -15.56
C VAL A 369 -8.58 -19.38 -15.92
N PRO A 370 -7.68 -18.38 -15.96
CA PRO A 370 -8.11 -17.01 -16.06
C PRO A 370 -8.69 -16.71 -17.43
N ASP A 371 -9.98 -16.40 -17.47
CA ASP A 371 -10.62 -15.74 -18.59
C ASP A 371 -10.25 -14.25 -18.53
N ILE A 372 -9.31 -13.86 -19.39
CA ILE A 372 -8.76 -12.50 -19.44
C ILE A 372 -9.86 -11.46 -19.68
N SER A 373 -10.87 -11.78 -20.50
CA SER A 373 -11.99 -10.87 -20.77
C SER A 373 -12.86 -10.67 -19.54
N ARG A 374 -13.05 -11.71 -18.73
CA ARG A 374 -13.77 -11.61 -17.46
C ARG A 374 -13.00 -10.82 -16.40
N VAL A 375 -11.67 -10.99 -16.34
CA VAL A 375 -10.79 -10.19 -15.47
C VAL A 375 -10.87 -8.70 -15.84
N ALA A 376 -10.93 -8.39 -17.14
CA ALA A 376 -11.11 -7.02 -17.62
C ALA A 376 -12.43 -6.41 -17.13
N GLN A 377 -13.52 -7.18 -17.19
CA GLN A 377 -14.84 -6.74 -16.74
C GLN A 377 -14.91 -6.56 -15.22
N ASP A 378 -14.34 -7.49 -14.46
CA ASP A 378 -14.37 -7.48 -12.99
C ASP A 378 -13.60 -6.30 -12.39
N PHE A 379 -12.49 -5.89 -13.01
CA PHE A 379 -11.55 -4.92 -12.43
C PHE A 379 -11.33 -3.66 -13.26
N GLY A 380 -11.88 -3.59 -14.48
CA GLY A 380 -11.54 -2.53 -15.43
C GLY A 380 -10.06 -2.58 -15.86
N ALA A 381 -9.42 -3.73 -15.74
CA ALA A 381 -8.02 -3.91 -16.08
C ALA A 381 -7.84 -3.93 -17.60
N ARG A 382 -6.95 -3.09 -18.12
CA ARG A 382 -6.62 -3.08 -19.55
C ARG A 382 -5.61 -4.15 -19.91
N TYR A 383 -4.68 -4.42 -19.00
CA TYR A 383 -3.71 -5.49 -19.14
C TYR A 383 -3.81 -6.46 -17.97
N VAL A 384 -3.47 -7.71 -18.24
CA VAL A 384 -3.48 -8.77 -17.24
C VAL A 384 -2.13 -9.48 -17.27
N ILE A 385 -1.46 -9.53 -16.13
CA ILE A 385 -0.32 -10.39 -15.88
C ILE A 385 -0.83 -11.69 -15.28
N SER A 386 -0.52 -12.79 -15.95
CA SER A 386 -0.83 -14.15 -15.51
C SER A 386 0.40 -15.02 -15.68
N GLY A 387 0.39 -16.18 -15.04
CA GLY A 387 1.54 -17.05 -15.12
C GLY A 387 1.32 -18.41 -14.49
N SER A 388 2.33 -19.24 -14.69
CA SER A 388 2.37 -20.59 -14.12
C SER A 388 3.73 -20.89 -13.55
N ILE A 389 3.75 -21.65 -12.49
CA ILE A 389 4.93 -22.20 -11.87
C ILE A 389 4.93 -23.70 -12.17
N GLN A 390 6.07 -24.20 -12.62
CA GLN A 390 6.33 -25.62 -12.83
C GLN A 390 7.55 -26.03 -12.00
N ARG A 391 7.46 -27.13 -11.25
CA ARG A 391 8.53 -27.68 -10.43
C ARG A 391 8.89 -29.10 -10.85
N SER A 392 10.19 -29.34 -11.07
CA SER A 392 10.75 -30.66 -11.31
C SER A 392 11.99 -30.87 -10.45
N GLY A 393 11.82 -31.56 -9.32
CA GLY A 393 12.88 -31.70 -8.31
C GLY A 393 13.25 -30.34 -7.72
N SER A 394 14.53 -29.96 -7.82
CA SER A 394 15.01 -28.63 -7.40
C SER A 394 14.78 -27.55 -8.46
N ARG A 395 14.44 -27.89 -9.71
CA ARG A 395 14.28 -26.90 -10.77
C ARG A 395 12.89 -26.28 -10.77
N LEU A 396 12.87 -24.96 -10.85
CA LEU A 396 11.67 -24.15 -11.04
C LEU A 396 11.67 -23.55 -12.44
N ARG A 397 10.49 -23.53 -13.05
CA ARG A 397 10.21 -22.78 -14.27
C ARG A 397 8.97 -21.92 -14.04
N ILE A 398 9.15 -20.61 -14.09
CA ILE A 398 8.08 -19.62 -13.91
C ILE A 398 7.81 -18.98 -15.27
N ARG A 399 6.58 -19.13 -15.78
CA ARG A 399 6.13 -18.44 -16.99
C ARG A 399 5.34 -17.21 -16.60
N VAL A 400 5.67 -16.06 -17.19
CA VAL A 400 4.95 -14.80 -17.01
C VAL A 400 4.41 -14.36 -18.36
N LEU A 401 3.13 -13.96 -18.40
CA LEU A 401 2.45 -13.47 -19.59
C LEU A 401 1.76 -12.14 -19.27
N LEU A 402 2.02 -11.13 -20.08
CA LEU A 402 1.28 -9.87 -20.12
C LEU A 402 0.32 -9.92 -21.31
N SER A 403 -0.97 -9.82 -21.05
CA SER A 403 -2.02 -9.86 -22.08
C SER A 403 -2.80 -8.54 -22.15
N ASP A 404 -3.19 -8.11 -23.35
CA ASP A 404 -4.16 -7.04 -23.56
C ASP A 404 -5.57 -7.63 -23.39
N ALA A 405 -6.34 -7.07 -22.47
CA ALA A 405 -7.58 -7.69 -22.02
C ALA A 405 -8.77 -7.46 -22.96
N GLU A 406 -8.68 -6.50 -23.88
CA GLU A 406 -9.70 -6.29 -24.92
C GLU A 406 -9.51 -7.27 -26.08
N THR A 407 -8.26 -7.51 -26.47
CA THR A 407 -7.95 -8.39 -27.62
C THR A 407 -7.70 -9.84 -27.21
N ALA A 408 -7.53 -10.11 -25.92
CA ALA A 408 -7.00 -11.36 -25.36
C ALA A 408 -5.62 -11.76 -25.93
N GLY A 409 -4.91 -10.82 -26.57
CA GLY A 409 -3.60 -11.05 -27.17
C GLY A 409 -2.47 -10.95 -26.15
N ILE A 410 -1.47 -11.82 -26.26
CA ILE A 410 -0.24 -11.73 -25.47
C ILE A 410 0.62 -10.59 -26.03
N VAL A 411 0.89 -9.60 -25.19
CA VAL A 411 1.72 -8.43 -25.51
C VAL A 411 3.18 -8.72 -25.22
N TRP A 412 3.44 -9.47 -24.14
CA TRP A 412 4.79 -9.89 -23.76
C TRP A 412 4.72 -11.18 -22.95
N SER A 413 5.77 -11.99 -23.05
CA SER A 413 5.92 -13.18 -22.22
C SER A 413 7.38 -13.47 -21.96
N ASN A 414 7.69 -14.03 -20.80
CA ASN A 414 9.03 -14.52 -20.48
C ASN A 414 8.96 -15.82 -19.66
N ILE A 415 10.04 -16.59 -19.70
CA ILE A 415 10.22 -17.82 -18.96
C ILE A 415 11.47 -17.68 -18.11
N TYR A 416 11.30 -17.81 -16.80
CA TYR A 416 12.38 -17.78 -15.83
C TYR A 416 12.63 -19.21 -15.36
N GLU A 417 13.89 -19.63 -15.41
CA GLU A 417 14.31 -20.93 -14.91
C GLU A 417 15.34 -20.73 -13.82
N GLY A 418 15.17 -21.45 -12.71
CA GLY A 418 16.06 -21.34 -11.57
C GLY A 418 16.02 -22.60 -10.72
N ASP A 419 16.82 -22.58 -9.65
CA ASP A 419 16.77 -23.59 -8.61
C ASP A 419 15.90 -23.08 -7.45
N LEU A 420 15.08 -23.95 -6.87
CA LEU A 420 14.28 -23.69 -5.68
C LEU A 420 15.15 -23.21 -4.51
N GLU A 421 16.39 -23.71 -4.40
CA GLU A 421 17.36 -23.29 -3.39
C GLU A 421 17.84 -21.84 -3.56
N ARG A 422 17.70 -21.30 -4.78
CA ARG A 422 18.06 -19.92 -5.15
C ARG A 422 16.82 -19.13 -5.57
N ILE A 423 15.67 -19.43 -4.98
CA ILE A 423 14.38 -18.78 -5.32
C ILE A 423 14.45 -17.25 -5.24
N PHE A 424 15.21 -16.70 -4.29
CA PHE A 424 15.35 -15.25 -4.14
C PHE A 424 16.10 -14.59 -5.31
N ASP A 425 17.10 -15.26 -5.88
CA ASP A 425 17.78 -14.76 -7.09
C ASP A 425 16.83 -14.78 -8.29
N LEU A 426 15.99 -15.82 -8.37
CA LEU A 426 14.96 -15.93 -9.39
C LEU A 426 13.88 -14.83 -9.22
N GLN A 427 13.50 -14.52 -7.98
CA GLN A 427 12.59 -13.41 -7.64
C GLN A 427 13.19 -12.05 -8.02
N ASP A 428 14.44 -11.78 -7.64
CA ASP A 428 15.15 -10.55 -8.00
C ASP A 428 15.25 -10.39 -9.52
N GLN A 429 15.52 -11.48 -10.24
CA GLN A 429 15.55 -11.49 -11.71
C GLN A 429 14.17 -11.18 -12.31
N ILE A 430 13.11 -11.86 -11.85
CA ILE A 430 11.73 -11.61 -12.30
C ILE A 430 11.34 -10.16 -12.04
N THR A 431 11.66 -9.64 -10.85
CA THR A 431 11.37 -8.27 -10.45
C THR A 431 12.08 -7.26 -11.34
N PHE A 432 13.40 -7.43 -11.57
CA PHE A 432 14.18 -6.53 -12.41
C PHE A 432 13.65 -6.52 -13.85
N ASP A 433 13.44 -7.71 -14.43
CA ASP A 433 12.98 -7.85 -15.81
C ASP A 433 11.57 -7.27 -15.98
N ILE A 434 10.67 -7.46 -15.02
CA ILE A 434 9.32 -6.89 -15.07
C ILE A 434 9.36 -5.36 -15.07
N LEU A 435 10.15 -4.74 -14.18
CA LEU A 435 10.30 -3.28 -14.17
C LEU A 435 10.93 -2.76 -15.47
N ALA A 436 11.94 -3.46 -15.99
CA ALA A 436 12.66 -3.07 -17.19
C ALA A 436 11.88 -3.28 -18.49
N THR A 437 10.94 -4.24 -18.54
CA THR A 437 10.29 -4.67 -19.78
C THR A 437 8.79 -4.41 -19.83
N VAL A 438 8.04 -4.62 -18.74
CA VAL A 438 6.57 -4.57 -18.78
C VAL A 438 6.03 -3.17 -19.07
N ALA A 439 6.53 -2.13 -18.39
CA ALA A 439 6.08 -0.76 -18.66
C ALA A 439 6.39 -0.30 -20.10
N PRO A 440 7.61 -0.51 -20.64
CA PRO A 440 7.87 -0.24 -22.05
C PRO A 440 6.94 -0.98 -23.02
N GLN A 441 6.64 -2.26 -22.77
CA GLN A 441 5.74 -3.07 -23.60
C GLN A 441 4.30 -2.54 -23.57
N ILE A 442 3.81 -2.16 -22.39
CA ILE A 442 2.50 -1.50 -22.22
C ILE A 442 2.47 -0.18 -22.98
N ARG A 443 3.50 0.66 -22.82
CA ARG A 443 3.60 1.96 -23.50
C ARG A 443 3.56 1.80 -25.02
N GLU A 444 4.28 0.83 -25.56
CA GLU A 444 4.30 0.54 -27.00
C GLU A 444 2.96 0.01 -27.50
N ALA A 445 2.28 -0.84 -26.74
CA ALA A 445 0.94 -1.31 -27.06
C ALA A 445 -0.10 -0.17 -27.03
N GLU A 446 -0.04 0.71 -26.03
CA GLU A 446 -0.88 1.92 -25.95
C GLU A 446 -0.60 2.89 -27.09
N LEU A 447 0.66 3.10 -27.47
CA LEU A 447 1.04 3.96 -28.58
C LEU A 447 0.54 3.42 -29.94
N ARG A 448 0.63 2.09 -30.17
CA ARG A 448 0.04 1.45 -31.36
C ARG A 448 -1.47 1.64 -31.41
N ARG A 449 -2.15 1.54 -30.27
CA ARG A 449 -3.59 1.82 -30.18
C ARG A 449 -3.90 3.28 -30.43
N ALA A 450 -3.17 4.19 -29.80
CA ALA A 450 -3.29 5.62 -30.02
C ALA A 450 -3.18 5.93 -31.51
N ARG A 451 -2.16 5.40 -32.21
CA ARG A 451 -1.95 5.57 -33.67
C ARG A 451 -3.12 5.06 -34.53
N SER A 452 -3.78 4.00 -34.09
CA SER A 452 -4.89 3.37 -34.82
C SER A 452 -6.22 4.10 -34.64
N LYS A 453 -6.34 4.97 -33.62
CA LYS A 453 -7.55 5.76 -33.37
C LYS A 453 -7.67 6.93 -34.37
N PRO A 454 -8.89 7.21 -34.88
CA PRO A 454 -9.18 8.47 -35.56
C PRO A 454 -8.80 9.68 -34.70
N PRO A 455 -8.31 10.80 -35.27
CA PRO A 455 -7.84 11.96 -34.51
C PRO A 455 -8.88 12.55 -33.53
N GLU A 456 -10.16 12.39 -33.86
CA GLU A 456 -11.32 12.84 -33.06
C GLU A 456 -11.60 11.99 -31.80
N ASN A 457 -11.04 10.77 -31.72
CA ASN A 457 -11.25 9.82 -30.62
C ASN A 457 -10.01 9.66 -29.71
N LEU A 458 -9.02 10.54 -29.83
CA LEU A 458 -7.83 10.53 -29.00
C LEU A 458 -8.14 11.13 -27.62
N GLY A 459 -7.85 10.38 -26.57
CA GLY A 459 -7.83 10.88 -25.19
C GLY A 459 -6.51 11.58 -24.86
N THR A 460 -6.43 12.18 -23.68
CA THR A 460 -5.24 12.95 -23.25
C THR A 460 -3.97 12.11 -23.23
N TYR A 461 -4.03 10.86 -22.77
CA TYR A 461 -2.88 9.95 -22.77
C TYR A 461 -2.48 9.50 -24.18
N ASP A 462 -3.42 9.37 -25.12
CA ASP A 462 -3.10 9.11 -26.52
C ASP A 462 -2.31 10.28 -27.13
N TYR A 463 -2.71 11.52 -26.82
CA TYR A 463 -1.98 12.72 -27.21
C TYR A 463 -0.60 12.80 -26.56
N PHE A 464 -0.50 12.49 -25.28
CA PHE A 464 0.78 12.45 -24.56
C PHE A 464 1.76 11.45 -25.18
N LEU A 465 1.33 10.19 -25.37
CA LEU A 465 2.19 9.15 -25.93
C LEU A 465 2.68 9.48 -27.34
N ARG A 466 1.81 10.02 -28.19
CA ARG A 466 2.19 10.50 -29.52
C ARG A 466 3.19 11.65 -29.45
N GLY A 467 3.04 12.57 -28.49
CA GLY A 467 4.00 13.65 -28.24
C GLY A 467 5.38 13.13 -27.80
N VAL A 468 5.42 12.19 -26.85
CA VAL A 468 6.67 11.55 -26.38
C VAL A 468 7.39 10.81 -27.50
N GLU A 469 6.65 10.15 -28.39
CA GLU A 469 7.24 9.51 -29.56
C GLU A 469 7.91 10.52 -30.50
N LEU A 470 7.25 11.63 -30.80
CA LEU A 470 7.78 12.68 -31.68
C LEU A 470 9.04 13.35 -31.11
N LEU A 471 9.21 13.37 -29.78
CA LEU A 471 10.44 13.84 -29.15
C LEU A 471 11.67 12.95 -29.39
N ARG A 472 11.49 11.71 -29.88
CA ARG A 472 12.61 10.85 -30.31
C ARG A 472 13.18 11.28 -31.67
N GLY A 473 12.44 12.13 -32.38
CA GLY A 473 12.84 12.80 -33.61
C GLY A 473 14.04 13.73 -33.44
N LYS A 474 14.76 14.01 -34.53
CA LYS A 474 15.94 14.90 -34.52
C LYS A 474 15.71 16.23 -35.21
N ASP A 475 14.53 16.47 -35.78
CA ASP A 475 14.22 17.69 -36.51
C ASP A 475 13.28 18.63 -35.75
N ILE A 476 13.30 19.90 -36.16
CA ILE A 476 12.52 20.98 -35.55
C ILE A 476 11.00 20.83 -35.83
N GLU A 477 10.63 20.12 -36.90
CA GLU A 477 9.23 19.96 -37.30
C GLU A 477 8.52 18.93 -36.42
N GLU A 478 9.19 17.82 -36.13
CA GLU A 478 8.79 16.79 -35.18
C GLU A 478 8.68 17.37 -33.76
N PHE A 479 9.61 18.23 -33.35
CA PHE A 479 9.53 18.94 -32.07
C PHE A 479 8.29 19.85 -31.97
N ASN A 480 7.98 20.60 -33.04
CA ASN A 480 6.79 21.44 -33.09
C ASN A 480 5.49 20.61 -33.08
N ARG A 481 5.48 19.45 -33.76
CA ARG A 481 4.36 18.51 -33.71
C ARG A 481 4.20 17.89 -32.32
N ALA A 482 5.30 17.54 -31.65
CA ALA A 482 5.29 17.06 -30.26
C ALA A 482 4.65 18.09 -29.33
N HIS A 483 5.08 19.36 -29.43
CA HIS A 483 4.52 20.48 -28.68
C HIS A 483 3.00 20.64 -28.93
N SER A 484 2.56 20.50 -30.18
CA SER A 484 1.12 20.52 -30.50
C SER A 484 0.36 19.37 -29.84
N MET A 485 0.93 18.15 -29.81
CA MET A 485 0.31 17.00 -29.15
C MET A 485 0.20 17.21 -27.64
N PHE A 486 1.25 17.70 -26.97
CA PHE A 486 1.18 18.01 -25.52
C PHE A 486 0.17 19.11 -25.21
N LYS A 487 0.06 20.13 -26.06
CA LYS A 487 -0.96 21.17 -25.90
C LYS A 487 -2.37 20.62 -26.01
N LYS A 488 -2.62 19.66 -26.92
CA LYS A 488 -3.91 18.97 -27.03
C LYS A 488 -4.19 18.07 -25.81
N ALA A 489 -3.17 17.43 -25.25
CA ALA A 489 -3.29 16.70 -23.99
C ALA A 489 -3.75 17.65 -22.86
N MET A 490 -3.06 18.77 -22.66
CA MET A 490 -3.44 19.77 -21.64
C MET A 490 -4.82 20.41 -21.87
N GLN A 491 -5.29 20.49 -23.11
CA GLN A 491 -6.64 20.98 -23.41
C GLN A 491 -7.72 19.95 -23.10
N ALA A 492 -7.40 18.66 -23.19
CA ALA A 492 -8.32 17.57 -22.88
C ALA A 492 -8.44 17.33 -21.38
N ASP A 493 -7.36 17.57 -20.61
CA ASP A 493 -7.38 17.64 -19.14
C ASP A 493 -6.39 18.72 -18.65
N GLU A 494 -6.95 19.79 -18.07
CA GLU A 494 -6.21 20.96 -17.57
C GLU A 494 -5.29 20.62 -16.39
N TYR A 495 -5.55 19.51 -15.68
CA TYR A 495 -4.74 19.01 -14.56
C TYR A 495 -3.78 17.89 -14.97
N TYR A 496 -3.67 17.61 -16.27
CA TYR A 496 -2.82 16.54 -16.78
C TYR A 496 -1.32 16.88 -16.63
N ALA A 497 -0.67 16.25 -15.66
CA ALA A 497 0.76 16.38 -15.38
C ALA A 497 1.47 15.02 -15.49
N PRO A 498 1.80 14.56 -16.70
CA PRO A 498 2.65 13.40 -16.88
C PRO A 498 4.09 13.80 -16.52
N THR A 499 4.70 13.10 -15.56
CA THR A 499 6.10 13.34 -15.17
C THR A 499 7.05 12.48 -15.99
#